data_AF-A0A6L8C8K4-F1
#
_entry.id   AF-A0A6L8C8K4-F1
#
_cell.length_a   1.000
_cell.length_b   1.000
_cell.length_c   1.000
_cell.angle_alpha   90.00
_cell.angle_beta   90.00
_cell.angle_gamma   90.00
#
_symmetry.space_group_name_H-M   'P 1'
#
loop_
_entity.id
_entity.type
_entity.pdbx_description
1 polymer ?
#
loop_
_entity_poly.entity_id
_entity_poly.type
_entity_poly.pdbx_seq_one_letter_code
_entity_poly.pdbx_strand_id
1 'polypeptide(L)'
;MKIPLAWSLHLNRFVSPQEVERGLKCRCICLDCTQKVICKQGEKKVWHFAHQSNSDCRGEGMIHRLAKDVLEQSVGKRILRLGLREIDFGTICKIDLEVPMPKADKRIDAGVTLLLPNGETQKVVLEVCVSNPKSKAYIRDMSTAYKRTPILELIVDPSLFFGAASAQQAMQKLLLENENNSCPRKWLYRWKYHLSNRVCRKCGKEKQAKDKTCWDCVPRRFKCQKCNGRKRPGHKYCLECSPTHIECDCGRIIHHEHGCLPCGIPGDYVCECGNEKGKDYESCYNCASFGYGDYEAQY
;
A
#
# COMPACT_ATOMS: atom_id res chain seq x y z
N MET A 1 -32.04 -13.33 -8.50
CA MET A 1 -31.14 -12.17 -8.33
C MET A 1 -30.65 -11.69 -9.69
N LYS A 2 -30.40 -10.38 -9.89
CA LYS A 2 -29.88 -9.84 -11.16
C LYS A 2 -28.35 -9.72 -11.09
N ILE A 3 -27.66 -10.29 -12.05
CA ILE A 3 -26.20 -10.27 -12.11
C ILE A 3 -25.79 -9.45 -13.34
N PRO A 4 -24.90 -8.45 -13.20
CA PRO A 4 -24.59 -7.55 -14.31
C PRO A 4 -23.57 -8.10 -15.32
N LEU A 5 -22.78 -9.10 -14.94
CA LEU A 5 -21.74 -9.68 -15.81
C LEU A 5 -21.51 -11.17 -15.51
N ALA A 6 -20.98 -11.89 -16.49
CA ALA A 6 -20.70 -13.32 -16.38
C ALA A 6 -19.42 -13.67 -17.15
N TRP A 7 -18.91 -14.89 -16.95
CA TRP A 7 -17.79 -15.41 -17.73
C TRP A 7 -18.30 -16.15 -18.96
N SER A 8 -17.88 -15.75 -20.16
CA SER A 8 -18.20 -16.46 -21.40
C SER A 8 -17.21 -17.61 -21.61
N LEU A 9 -17.74 -18.83 -21.74
CA LEU A 9 -16.90 -19.99 -22.02
C LEU A 9 -16.31 -19.98 -23.43
N HIS A 10 -16.99 -19.33 -24.39
CA HIS A 10 -16.54 -19.27 -25.77
C HIS A 10 -15.54 -18.13 -26.00
N LEU A 11 -15.78 -16.96 -25.41
CA LEU A 11 -14.90 -15.79 -25.57
C LEU A 11 -13.75 -15.77 -24.56
N ASN A 12 -13.78 -16.65 -23.56
CA ASN A 12 -12.79 -16.77 -22.49
C ASN A 12 -12.49 -15.43 -21.78
N ARG A 13 -13.56 -14.68 -21.48
CA ARG A 13 -13.50 -13.37 -20.81
C ARG A 13 -14.82 -13.04 -20.12
N PHE A 14 -14.79 -12.00 -19.29
CA PHE A 14 -16.01 -11.40 -18.76
C PHE A 14 -16.81 -10.70 -19.85
N VAL A 15 -18.14 -10.82 -19.75
CA VAL A 15 -19.10 -10.24 -20.70
C VAL A 15 -20.28 -9.61 -19.97
N SER A 16 -20.83 -8.56 -20.56
CA SER A 16 -22.13 -8.00 -20.21
C SER A 16 -23.26 -8.73 -20.97
N PRO A 17 -24.52 -8.56 -20.56
CA PRO A 17 -25.67 -9.07 -21.30
C PRO A 17 -25.76 -8.54 -22.73
N GLN A 18 -25.15 -7.39 -23.06
CA GLN A 18 -25.18 -6.78 -24.39
C GLN A 18 -24.26 -7.52 -25.38
N GLU A 19 -23.27 -8.27 -24.88
CA GLU A 19 -22.24 -8.91 -25.70
C GLU A 19 -22.61 -10.34 -26.14
N VAL A 20 -23.73 -10.89 -25.66
CA VAL A 20 -24.06 -12.30 -25.81
C VAL A 20 -25.51 -12.54 -26.19
N GLU A 21 -25.77 -13.73 -26.74
CA GLU A 21 -27.12 -14.14 -27.12
C GLU A 21 -28.04 -14.32 -25.91
N ARG A 22 -29.35 -14.17 -26.15
CA ARG A 22 -30.38 -14.38 -25.14
C ARG A 22 -30.41 -15.82 -24.61
N GLY A 23 -30.75 -15.97 -23.34
CA GLY A 23 -31.05 -17.25 -22.72
C GLY A 23 -29.80 -18.07 -22.42
N LEU A 24 -29.91 -19.40 -22.51
CA LEU A 24 -28.78 -20.32 -22.34
C LEU A 24 -27.81 -20.32 -23.54
N LYS A 25 -28.21 -19.73 -24.67
CA LYS A 25 -27.35 -19.58 -25.85
C LYS A 25 -26.13 -18.67 -25.59
N CYS A 26 -26.17 -17.84 -24.55
CA CYS A 26 -25.01 -17.05 -24.12
C CYS A 26 -23.76 -17.89 -23.77
N ARG A 27 -23.94 -19.16 -23.38
CA ARG A 27 -22.86 -20.07 -22.94
C ARG A 27 -21.98 -19.45 -21.83
N CYS A 28 -22.62 -18.76 -20.89
CA CYS A 28 -21.95 -18.12 -19.76
C CYS A 28 -22.09 -18.90 -18.45
N ILE A 29 -21.12 -18.72 -17.55
CA ILE A 29 -21.14 -19.24 -16.18
C ILE A 29 -20.87 -18.13 -15.18
N CYS A 30 -21.33 -18.34 -13.94
CA CYS A 30 -20.92 -17.53 -12.80
C CYS A 30 -19.64 -18.12 -12.20
N LEU A 31 -18.55 -17.36 -12.14
CA LEU A 31 -17.28 -17.86 -11.54
C LEU A 31 -17.29 -17.90 -10.01
N ASP A 32 -18.33 -17.38 -9.36
CA ASP A 32 -18.43 -17.43 -7.90
C ASP A 32 -18.99 -18.77 -7.41
N CYS A 33 -20.02 -19.30 -8.09
CA CYS A 33 -20.65 -20.57 -7.74
C CYS A 33 -20.45 -21.66 -8.81
N THR A 34 -19.76 -21.35 -9.91
CA THR A 34 -19.49 -22.24 -11.07
C THR A 34 -20.71 -22.72 -11.85
N GLN A 35 -21.92 -22.23 -11.51
CA GLN A 35 -23.15 -22.62 -12.20
C GLN A 35 -23.35 -21.86 -13.52
N LYS A 36 -24.08 -22.49 -14.45
CA LYS A 36 -24.57 -21.84 -15.67
C LYS A 36 -25.52 -20.69 -15.35
N VAL A 37 -25.43 -19.64 -16.16
CA VAL A 37 -26.34 -18.50 -16.09
C VAL A 37 -27.13 -18.34 -17.37
N ILE A 38 -28.32 -17.77 -17.25
CA ILE A 38 -29.23 -17.44 -18.34
C ILE A 38 -29.13 -15.93 -18.57
N CYS A 39 -28.84 -15.52 -19.81
CA CYS A 39 -28.91 -14.12 -20.20
C CYS A 39 -30.38 -13.70 -20.37
N LYS A 40 -30.89 -12.85 -19.48
CA LYS A 40 -32.25 -12.29 -19.52
C LYS A 40 -32.20 -10.94 -20.21
N GLN A 41 -32.61 -10.92 -21.47
CA GLN A 41 -32.79 -9.71 -22.27
C GLN A 41 -34.29 -9.46 -22.49
N GLY A 42 -34.69 -8.22 -22.76
CA GLY A 42 -36.08 -7.86 -23.05
C GLY A 42 -36.36 -6.37 -22.87
N GLU A 43 -37.55 -5.93 -23.27
CA GLU A 43 -37.88 -4.50 -23.34
C GLU A 43 -38.24 -3.89 -21.97
N LYS A 44 -38.86 -4.68 -21.08
CA LYS A 44 -39.41 -4.16 -19.82
C LYS A 44 -38.43 -4.12 -18.65
N LYS A 45 -37.45 -5.03 -18.64
CA LYS A 45 -36.51 -5.20 -17.53
C LYS A 45 -35.10 -5.01 -18.03
N VAL A 46 -34.29 -4.33 -17.21
CA VAL A 46 -32.84 -4.22 -17.43
C VAL A 46 -32.24 -5.58 -17.72
N TRP A 47 -31.36 -5.65 -18.72
CA TRP A 47 -30.76 -6.90 -19.13
C TRP A 47 -29.76 -7.35 -18.06
N HIS A 48 -29.79 -8.64 -17.72
CA HIS A 48 -28.97 -9.20 -16.65
C HIS A 48 -28.79 -10.70 -16.85
N PHE A 49 -27.81 -11.27 -16.17
CA PHE A 49 -27.70 -12.71 -15.99
C PHE A 49 -28.49 -13.15 -14.75
N ALA A 50 -29.00 -14.38 -14.78
CA ALA A 50 -29.60 -15.06 -13.64
C ALA A 50 -29.10 -16.50 -13.59
N HIS A 51 -28.87 -17.06 -12.40
CA HIS A 51 -28.55 -18.48 -12.26
C HIS A 51 -29.64 -19.35 -12.91
N GLN A 52 -29.22 -20.41 -13.60
CA GLN A 52 -30.15 -21.35 -14.22
C GLN A 52 -30.99 -22.08 -13.16
N SER A 53 -30.35 -22.47 -12.06
CA SER A 53 -30.98 -23.11 -10.91
C SER A 53 -31.13 -22.10 -9.77
N ASN A 54 -32.02 -22.41 -8.82
CA ASN A 54 -32.08 -21.63 -7.58
C ASN A 54 -30.71 -21.65 -6.89
N SER A 55 -30.22 -20.46 -6.56
CA SER A 55 -28.91 -20.24 -5.99
C SER A 55 -28.92 -18.95 -5.18
N ASP A 56 -28.36 -19.00 -3.98
CA ASP A 56 -28.18 -17.84 -3.10
C ASP A 56 -26.94 -17.00 -3.50
N CYS A 57 -26.23 -17.44 -4.54
CA CYS A 57 -25.09 -16.71 -5.09
C CYS A 57 -25.52 -15.35 -5.66
N ARG A 58 -24.86 -14.30 -5.18
CA ARG A 58 -25.11 -12.91 -5.60
C ARG A 58 -24.29 -12.47 -6.81
N GLY A 59 -23.23 -13.20 -7.12
CA GLY A 59 -22.34 -12.87 -8.24
C GLY A 59 -21.43 -11.67 -8.02
N GLU A 60 -21.26 -11.21 -6.77
CA GLU A 60 -20.43 -10.05 -6.43
C GLU A 60 -18.93 -10.32 -6.71
N GLY A 61 -18.47 -11.55 -6.49
CA GLY A 61 -17.08 -11.95 -6.71
C GLY A 61 -16.64 -11.85 -8.17
N MET A 62 -17.57 -11.95 -9.13
CA MET A 62 -17.25 -11.73 -10.55
C MET A 62 -16.79 -10.30 -10.83
N ILE A 63 -17.35 -9.30 -10.15
CA ILE A 63 -16.92 -7.89 -10.28
C ILE A 63 -15.49 -7.74 -9.74
N HIS A 64 -15.17 -8.37 -8.59
CA HIS A 64 -13.81 -8.36 -8.05
C HIS A 64 -12.82 -9.01 -9.03
N ARG A 65 -13.18 -10.13 -9.67
CA ARG A 65 -12.31 -10.82 -10.63
C ARG A 65 -12.08 -9.99 -11.89
N LEU A 66 -13.13 -9.40 -12.46
CA LEU A 66 -13.02 -8.51 -13.61
C LEU A 66 -12.16 -7.29 -13.28
N ALA A 67 -12.30 -6.70 -12.10
CA ALA A 67 -11.49 -5.56 -11.70
C ALA A 67 -9.99 -5.90 -11.70
N LYS A 68 -9.63 -7.09 -11.21
CA LYS A 68 -8.23 -7.56 -11.18
C LYS A 68 -7.69 -7.85 -12.57
N ASP A 69 -8.48 -8.55 -13.39
CA ASP A 69 -8.14 -8.81 -14.80
C ASP A 69 -7.86 -7.50 -15.56
N VAL A 70 -8.71 -6.49 -15.38
CA VAL A 70 -8.50 -5.16 -15.97
C VAL A 70 -7.26 -4.47 -15.41
N LEU A 71 -7.02 -4.53 -14.09
CA LEU A 71 -5.83 -3.94 -13.49
C LEU A 71 -4.56 -4.58 -14.08
N GLU A 72 -4.49 -5.92 -14.12
CA GLU A 72 -3.38 -6.67 -14.72
C GLU A 72 -3.07 -6.23 -16.15
N GLN A 73 -4.11 -6.03 -16.96
CA GLN A 73 -4.01 -5.55 -18.35
C GLN A 73 -3.72 -4.04 -18.47
N SER A 74 -3.57 -3.33 -17.34
CA SER A 74 -3.41 -1.88 -17.29
C SER A 74 -2.02 -1.42 -16.85
N VAL A 75 -1.03 -2.31 -16.83
CA VAL A 75 0.39 -1.91 -16.72
C VAL A 75 0.73 -0.89 -17.82
N GLY A 76 1.42 0.18 -17.44
CA GLY A 76 1.71 1.34 -18.29
C GLY A 76 0.59 2.38 -18.36
N LYS A 77 -0.62 2.09 -17.84
CA LYS A 77 -1.73 3.05 -17.82
C LYS A 77 -1.76 3.86 -16.53
N ARG A 78 -2.40 5.02 -16.61
CA ARG A 78 -2.63 5.91 -15.46
C ARG A 78 -3.86 5.45 -14.69
N ILE A 79 -3.74 5.43 -13.36
CA ILE A 79 -4.87 5.38 -12.44
C ILE A 79 -5.07 6.78 -11.84
N LEU A 80 -6.24 7.37 -12.07
CA LEU A 80 -6.57 8.73 -11.64
C LEU A 80 -7.20 8.75 -10.24
N ARG A 81 -7.48 9.94 -9.71
CA ARG A 81 -8.18 10.25 -8.45
C ARG A 81 -7.62 9.60 -7.18
N LEU A 82 -6.32 9.38 -7.10
CA LEU A 82 -5.70 8.70 -5.95
C LEU A 82 -5.94 9.42 -4.61
N GLY A 83 -6.33 10.71 -4.62
CA GLY A 83 -6.55 11.47 -3.40
C GLY A 83 -5.26 11.73 -2.63
N LEU A 84 -4.11 11.73 -3.32
CA LEU A 84 -2.79 12.01 -2.74
C LEU A 84 -2.43 13.49 -2.84
N ARG A 85 -3.18 14.38 -2.16
CA ARG A 85 -2.92 15.83 -2.12
C ARG A 85 -2.65 16.42 -3.53
N GLU A 86 -1.41 16.83 -3.81
CA GLU A 86 -0.96 17.47 -5.06
C GLU A 86 -0.79 16.48 -6.21
N ILE A 87 -0.76 15.18 -5.91
CA ILE A 87 -0.66 14.11 -6.89
C ILE A 87 -2.00 13.39 -6.92
N ASP A 88 -2.75 13.51 -8.01
CA ASP A 88 -4.04 12.82 -8.11
C ASP A 88 -4.00 11.62 -9.05
N PHE A 89 -2.81 11.24 -9.53
CA PHE A 89 -2.65 10.06 -10.39
C PHE A 89 -1.29 9.41 -10.24
N GLY A 90 -1.19 8.15 -10.68
CA GLY A 90 0.06 7.42 -10.84
C GLY A 90 -0.03 6.48 -12.03
N THR A 91 1.11 6.11 -12.60
CA THR A 91 1.20 5.11 -13.66
C THR A 91 1.44 3.75 -13.03
N ILE A 92 0.66 2.74 -13.43
CA ILE A 92 0.81 1.37 -12.98
C ILE A 92 2.09 0.79 -13.60
N CYS A 93 3.12 0.55 -12.81
CA CYS A 93 4.40 0.00 -13.29
C CYS A 93 4.46 -1.51 -13.17
N LYS A 94 3.94 -2.04 -12.05
CA LYS A 94 3.98 -3.46 -11.74
C LYS A 94 2.74 -3.84 -10.96
N ILE A 95 2.23 -5.04 -11.22
CA ILE A 95 1.16 -5.64 -10.43
C ILE A 95 1.71 -6.95 -9.86
N ASP A 96 1.80 -7.00 -8.54
CA ASP A 96 2.10 -8.19 -7.76
C ASP A 96 0.77 -8.74 -7.25
N LEU A 97 0.28 -9.81 -7.86
CA LEU A 97 -0.86 -10.57 -7.35
C LEU A 97 -0.36 -11.52 -6.27
N GLU A 98 -0.03 -11.01 -5.09
CA GLU A 98 0.36 -11.84 -3.95
C GLU A 98 -0.84 -12.12 -3.01
N VAL A 99 -0.88 -13.38 -2.55
CA VAL A 99 -1.99 -14.18 -2.00
C VAL A 99 -2.26 -13.91 -0.49
N PRO A 100 -2.97 -14.79 0.22
CA PRO A 100 -4.39 -14.81 0.60
C PRO A 100 -4.71 -14.02 1.89
N MET A 101 -5.98 -13.63 2.04
CA MET A 101 -6.51 -13.27 3.36
C MET A 101 -6.36 -14.43 4.36
N PRO A 102 -5.80 -14.22 5.56
CA PRO A 102 -5.85 -15.22 6.61
C PRO A 102 -7.29 -15.28 7.14
N LYS A 103 -7.96 -16.40 6.83
CA LYS A 103 -9.29 -16.84 7.28
C LYS A 103 -10.46 -16.54 6.33
N ALA A 104 -10.79 -17.60 5.59
CA ALA A 104 -12.15 -18.03 5.21
C ALA A 104 -12.98 -17.23 4.20
N ASP A 105 -12.37 -16.40 3.35
CA ASP A 105 -12.98 -16.09 2.06
C ASP A 105 -11.91 -15.70 1.04
N LYS A 106 -11.92 -16.31 -0.15
CA LYS A 106 -10.86 -16.18 -1.17
C LYS A 106 -10.92 -14.81 -1.87
N ARG A 107 -10.69 -13.72 -1.13
CA ARG A 107 -10.43 -12.39 -1.69
C ARG A 107 -8.96 -12.32 -2.11
N ILE A 108 -8.76 -12.09 -3.40
CA ILE A 108 -7.45 -11.84 -4.01
C ILE A 108 -7.26 -10.32 -4.00
N ASP A 109 -6.26 -9.75 -3.35
CA ASP A 109 -6.01 -8.30 -3.46
C ASP A 109 -4.92 -8.06 -4.50
N ALA A 110 -4.90 -6.88 -5.12
CA ALA A 110 -3.86 -6.54 -6.10
C ALA A 110 -2.84 -5.60 -5.46
N GLY A 111 -1.63 -6.08 -5.23
CA GLY A 111 -0.48 -5.22 -4.92
C GLY A 111 -0.06 -4.51 -6.20
N VAL A 112 0.01 -3.18 -6.18
CA VAL A 112 0.36 -2.37 -7.35
C VAL A 112 1.51 -1.43 -6.99
N THR A 113 2.51 -1.36 -7.86
CA THR A 113 3.55 -0.33 -7.80
C THR A 113 3.18 0.80 -8.76
N LEU A 114 3.02 2.00 -8.22
CA LEU A 114 2.68 3.22 -8.96
C LEU A 114 3.93 4.09 -9.13
N LEU A 115 4.24 4.51 -10.35
CA LEU A 115 5.14 5.63 -10.62
C LEU A 115 4.35 6.93 -10.51
N LEU A 116 4.76 7.79 -9.60
CA LEU A 116 4.15 9.08 -9.35
C LEU A 116 4.77 10.14 -10.28
N PRO A 117 4.08 11.28 -10.51
CA PRO A 117 4.56 12.34 -11.41
C PRO A 117 5.87 13.00 -10.97
N ASN A 118 6.21 12.90 -9.68
CA ASN A 118 7.48 13.37 -9.12
C ASN A 118 8.65 12.38 -9.36
N GLY A 119 8.43 11.28 -10.08
CA GLY A 119 9.43 10.24 -10.36
C GLY A 119 9.60 9.20 -9.26
N GLU A 120 8.94 9.38 -8.11
CA GLU A 120 8.98 8.39 -7.02
C GLU A 120 8.06 7.21 -7.32
N THR A 121 8.37 6.05 -6.75
CA THR A 121 7.49 4.88 -6.81
C THR A 121 6.78 4.66 -5.47
N GLN A 122 5.53 4.18 -5.52
CA GLN A 122 4.75 3.77 -4.35
C GLN A 122 4.17 2.37 -4.55
N LYS A 123 4.35 1.49 -3.57
CA LYS A 123 3.56 0.26 -3.46
C LYS A 123 2.21 0.51 -2.77
N VAL A 124 1.11 0.19 -3.41
CA VAL A 124 -0.26 0.34 -2.88
C VAL A 124 -0.99 -0.99 -3.05
N VAL A 125 -1.76 -1.41 -2.04
CA VAL A 125 -2.71 -2.51 -2.19
C VAL A 125 -4.05 -1.92 -2.62
N LEU A 126 -4.59 -2.41 -3.75
CA LEU A 126 -5.92 -2.06 -4.23
C LEU A 126 -6.92 -3.11 -3.74
N GLU A 127 -7.83 -2.69 -2.86
CA GLU A 127 -8.95 -3.51 -2.38
C GLU A 127 -10.21 -3.11 -3.15
N VAL A 128 -10.84 -4.05 -3.83
CA VAL A 128 -12.08 -3.78 -4.58
C VAL A 128 -13.24 -3.97 -3.61
N CYS A 129 -14.15 -3.01 -3.50
CA CYS A 129 -15.32 -3.09 -2.64
C CYS A 129 -16.61 -2.97 -3.47
N VAL A 130 -17.45 -4.00 -3.42
CA VAL A 130 -18.73 -4.04 -4.14
C VAL A 130 -19.91 -3.83 -3.19
N SER A 131 -19.93 -4.54 -2.06
CA SER A 131 -20.97 -4.41 -1.03
C SER A 131 -20.34 -4.24 0.36
N ASN A 132 -20.94 -3.32 1.13
CA ASN A 132 -20.67 -3.00 2.54
C ASN A 132 -19.27 -2.43 2.91
N PRO A 133 -19.23 -1.36 3.72
CA PRO A 133 -17.98 -0.88 4.31
C PRO A 133 -17.31 -1.94 5.20
N LYS A 134 -15.97 -2.03 5.16
CA LYS A 134 -15.21 -2.92 6.05
C LYS A 134 -15.16 -2.39 7.49
N SER A 135 -15.15 -3.30 8.47
CA SER A 135 -15.02 -2.94 9.89
C SER A 135 -13.61 -2.42 10.20
N LYS A 136 -13.47 -1.62 11.27
CA LYS A 136 -12.15 -1.12 11.72
C LYS A 136 -11.18 -2.24 12.12
N ALA A 137 -11.71 -3.34 12.67
CA ALA A 137 -10.91 -4.51 13.03
C ALA A 137 -10.34 -5.18 11.78
N TYR A 138 -11.18 -5.42 10.76
CA TYR A 138 -10.76 -5.97 9.47
C TYR A 138 -9.63 -5.15 8.83
N ILE A 139 -9.77 -3.83 8.82
CA ILE A 139 -8.75 -2.92 8.25
C ILE A 139 -7.42 -3.04 9.00
N ARG A 140 -7.44 -3.20 10.32
CA ARG A 140 -6.21 -3.34 11.12
C ARG A 140 -5.49 -4.64 10.81
N ASP A 141 -6.23 -5.74 10.75
CA ASP A 141 -5.69 -7.06 10.44
C ASP A 141 -5.08 -7.08 9.03
N MET A 142 -5.81 -6.52 8.07
CA MET A 142 -5.37 -6.35 6.69
C MET A 142 -4.10 -5.49 6.57
N SER A 143 -4.03 -4.35 7.27
CA SER A 143 -2.83 -3.51 7.26
C SER A 143 -1.59 -4.21 7.84
N THR A 144 -1.79 -5.13 8.79
CA THR A 144 -0.71 -5.92 9.39
C THR A 144 -0.26 -7.02 8.44
N ALA A 145 -1.22 -7.74 7.83
CA ALA A 145 -0.95 -8.77 6.83
C ALA A 145 -0.15 -8.21 5.64
N TYR A 146 -0.50 -7.00 5.17
CA TYR A 146 0.24 -6.32 4.09
C TYR A 146 1.47 -5.54 4.56
N LYS A 147 2.07 -5.90 5.70
CA LYS A 147 3.31 -5.30 6.22
C LYS A 147 3.26 -3.75 6.26
N ARG A 148 2.10 -3.18 6.58
CA ARG A 148 1.83 -1.74 6.60
C ARG A 148 1.98 -1.04 5.25
N THR A 149 1.76 -1.77 4.15
CA THR A 149 1.60 -1.16 2.82
C THR A 149 0.31 -0.33 2.79
N PRO A 150 0.29 0.87 2.17
CA PRO A 150 -0.94 1.64 1.97
C PRO A 150 -2.03 0.85 1.26
N ILE A 151 -3.27 1.02 1.69
CA ILE A 151 -4.43 0.29 1.16
C ILE A 151 -5.47 1.29 0.67
N LEU A 152 -5.72 1.25 -0.64
CA LEU A 152 -6.71 2.05 -1.33
C LEU A 152 -7.91 1.17 -1.70
N GLU A 153 -9.07 1.48 -1.14
CA GLU A 153 -10.33 0.85 -1.50
C GLU A 153 -10.92 1.52 -2.73
N LEU A 154 -11.26 0.70 -3.73
CA LEU A 154 -11.93 1.06 -4.97
C LEU A 154 -13.40 0.62 -4.85
N ILE A 155 -14.30 1.59 -4.70
CA ILE A 155 -15.72 1.33 -4.50
C ILE A 155 -16.38 1.21 -5.87
N VAL A 156 -16.88 0.01 -6.19
CA VAL A 156 -17.48 -0.31 -7.48
C VAL A 156 -18.97 -0.57 -7.28
N ASP A 157 -19.81 0.27 -7.88
CA ASP A 157 -21.25 0.06 -7.91
C ASP A 157 -21.63 -0.92 -9.05
N PRO A 158 -22.19 -2.12 -8.75
CA PRO A 158 -22.67 -3.07 -9.75
C PRO A 158 -23.68 -2.47 -10.73
N SER A 159 -24.42 -1.44 -10.31
CA SER A 159 -25.47 -0.83 -11.13
C SER A 159 -24.94 -0.23 -12.42
N LEU A 160 -23.67 0.21 -12.42
CA LEU A 160 -22.99 0.87 -13.54
C LEU A 160 -22.67 -0.08 -14.70
N PHE A 161 -22.78 -1.38 -14.49
CA PHE A 161 -22.56 -2.39 -15.53
C PHE A 161 -23.84 -2.73 -16.31
N PHE A 162 -25.02 -2.38 -15.79
CA PHE A 162 -26.25 -2.65 -16.49
C PHE A 162 -26.38 -1.74 -17.71
N GLY A 163 -26.50 -2.35 -18.90
CA GLY A 163 -26.55 -1.61 -20.17
C GLY A 163 -25.18 -1.34 -20.78
N ALA A 164 -24.09 -1.72 -20.11
CA ALA A 164 -22.75 -1.57 -20.67
C ALA A 164 -22.59 -2.39 -21.95
N ALA A 165 -22.15 -1.75 -23.03
CA ALA A 165 -21.85 -2.43 -24.29
C ALA A 165 -20.73 -3.48 -24.14
N SER A 166 -19.79 -3.26 -23.21
CA SER A 166 -18.80 -4.25 -22.84
C SER A 166 -18.47 -4.18 -21.35
N ALA A 167 -18.44 -5.34 -20.69
CA ALA A 167 -18.05 -5.42 -19.28
C ALA A 167 -16.59 -4.97 -19.06
N GLN A 168 -15.68 -5.37 -19.95
CA GLN A 168 -14.25 -5.03 -19.87
C GLN A 168 -14.04 -3.51 -19.95
N GLN A 169 -14.66 -2.88 -20.95
CA GLN A 169 -14.53 -1.43 -21.16
C GLN A 169 -15.17 -0.64 -20.03
N ALA A 170 -16.34 -1.07 -19.54
CA ALA A 170 -17.00 -0.41 -18.41
C ALA A 170 -16.11 -0.44 -17.16
N MET A 171 -15.53 -1.60 -16.82
CA MET A 171 -14.60 -1.70 -15.69
C MET A 171 -13.35 -0.84 -15.89
N GLN A 172 -12.75 -0.82 -17.09
CA GLN A 172 -11.58 0.00 -17.37
C GLN A 172 -11.85 1.49 -17.14
N LYS A 173 -12.99 2.01 -17.62
CA LYS A 173 -13.40 3.39 -17.39
C LYS A 173 -13.58 3.71 -15.91
N LEU A 174 -14.22 2.82 -15.16
CA LEU A 174 -14.41 2.99 -13.71
C LEU A 174 -13.07 3.05 -12.96
N LEU A 175 -12.18 2.10 -13.22
CA LEU A 175 -10.94 1.98 -12.45
C LEU A 175 -9.91 3.04 -12.85
N LEU A 176 -9.71 3.28 -14.15
CA LEU A 176 -8.61 4.11 -14.64
C LEU A 176 -9.01 5.57 -14.81
N GLU A 177 -10.11 5.83 -15.53
CA GLU A 177 -10.55 7.18 -15.89
C GLU A 177 -11.31 7.84 -14.72
N ASN A 178 -12.18 7.08 -14.07
CA ASN A 178 -12.98 7.52 -12.92
C ASN A 178 -13.66 8.88 -13.14
N GLU A 179 -14.29 9.04 -14.30
CA GLU A 179 -15.07 10.24 -14.63
C GLU A 179 -16.17 10.43 -13.59
N ASN A 180 -16.40 11.70 -13.22
CA ASN A 180 -17.41 12.10 -12.22
C ASN A 180 -17.34 11.33 -10.88
N ASN A 181 -16.17 10.79 -10.52
CA ASN A 181 -15.98 9.98 -9.32
C ASN A 181 -16.89 8.73 -9.28
N SER A 182 -17.15 8.13 -10.43
CA SER A 182 -17.96 6.91 -10.62
C SER A 182 -17.43 5.67 -9.89
N CYS A 183 -16.14 5.62 -9.58
CA CYS A 183 -15.51 4.67 -8.68
C CYS A 183 -14.82 5.41 -7.54
N PRO A 184 -15.54 5.75 -6.45
CA PRO A 184 -14.97 6.45 -5.32
C PRO A 184 -13.78 5.70 -4.72
N ARG A 185 -12.74 6.45 -4.34
CA ARG A 185 -11.52 5.89 -3.76
C ARG A 185 -11.40 6.29 -2.31
N LYS A 186 -11.12 5.34 -1.44
CA LYS A 186 -11.01 5.56 0.00
C LYS A 186 -9.76 4.89 0.56
N TRP A 187 -8.91 5.67 1.23
CA TRP A 187 -7.77 5.11 1.94
C TRP A 187 -8.25 4.40 3.21
N LEU A 188 -8.24 3.07 3.21
CA LEU A 188 -8.52 2.26 4.42
C LEU A 188 -7.34 2.31 5.37
N TYR A 189 -6.14 2.21 4.80
CA TYR A 189 -4.90 2.39 5.52
C TYR A 189 -4.01 3.33 4.74
N ARG A 190 -3.76 4.50 5.34
CA ARG A 190 -2.82 5.46 4.79
C ARG A 190 -1.59 5.46 5.66
N TRP A 191 -0.50 4.86 5.20
CA TRP A 191 0.79 5.20 5.79
C TRP A 191 1.01 6.69 5.55
N LYS A 192 1.45 7.42 6.56
CA LYS A 192 1.80 8.84 6.42
C LYS A 192 3.02 8.89 5.52
N TYR A 193 2.76 8.94 4.21
CA TYR A 193 3.76 9.11 3.18
C TYR A 193 4.75 10.17 3.65
N HIS A 194 6.02 9.78 3.67
CA HIS A 194 7.14 10.70 3.64
C HIS A 194 7.11 11.37 2.27
N LEU A 195 6.15 12.28 2.06
CA LEU A 195 6.36 13.35 1.11
C LEU A 195 7.41 14.23 1.80
N SER A 196 8.65 14.03 1.35
CA SER A 196 9.67 15.06 1.23
C SER A 196 9.01 16.44 1.11
N ASN A 197 9.49 17.40 1.90
CA ASN A 197 8.89 18.73 2.14
C ASN A 197 7.77 18.78 3.20
N ARG A 198 8.01 18.20 4.38
CA ARG A 198 7.35 18.69 5.59
C ARG A 198 7.95 20.04 5.98
N VAL A 199 7.48 21.13 5.36
CA VAL A 199 7.95 22.47 5.68
C VAL A 199 7.33 22.99 6.98
N CYS A 200 8.15 23.59 7.85
CA CYS A 200 7.69 24.28 9.04
C CYS A 200 6.85 25.51 8.68
N ARG A 201 5.59 25.55 9.13
CA ARG A 201 4.70 26.70 8.92
C ARG A 201 5.20 28.01 9.55
N LYS A 202 6.19 27.92 10.45
CA LYS A 202 6.76 29.08 11.14
C LYS A 202 8.09 29.56 10.53
N CYS A 203 8.91 28.66 9.97
CA CYS A 203 10.27 29.03 9.53
C CYS A 203 10.70 28.47 8.18
N GLY A 204 9.85 27.75 7.45
CA GLY A 204 10.20 27.26 6.11
C GLY A 204 11.18 26.07 6.06
N LYS A 205 11.74 25.61 7.19
CA LYS A 205 12.67 24.47 7.23
C LYS A 205 11.98 23.10 7.14
N GLU A 206 12.69 22.10 6.64
CA GLU A 206 12.28 20.70 6.66
C GLU A 206 12.06 20.18 8.09
N LYS A 207 11.06 19.32 8.27
CA LYS A 207 10.73 18.67 9.55
C LYS A 207 11.09 17.21 9.56
N GLN A 208 11.62 16.75 10.70
CA GLN A 208 11.67 15.35 11.06
C GLN A 208 10.43 14.99 11.92
N ALA A 209 9.64 14.01 11.47
CA ALA A 209 8.46 13.44 12.14
C ALA A 209 7.28 14.39 12.48
N LYS A 210 6.25 13.84 13.16
CA LYS A 210 4.79 14.09 13.06
C LYS A 210 4.25 15.49 13.43
N ASP A 211 5.07 16.52 13.58
CA ASP A 211 4.66 17.78 14.22
C ASP A 211 4.26 18.93 13.27
N LYS A 212 3.39 19.83 13.74
CA LYS A 212 2.97 21.04 13.00
C LYS A 212 4.06 22.13 12.95
N THR A 213 5.04 22.08 13.86
CA THR A 213 6.21 22.99 13.98
C THR A 213 7.50 22.18 13.96
N CYS A 214 8.60 22.70 13.38
CA CYS A 214 9.91 22.06 13.50
C CYS A 214 10.51 22.29 14.90
N TRP A 215 11.51 21.50 15.27
CA TRP A 215 12.19 21.58 16.56
C TRP A 215 12.72 22.99 16.88
N ASP A 216 13.30 23.69 15.92
CA ASP A 216 13.79 25.06 16.07
C ASP A 216 12.69 26.06 16.49
N CYS A 217 11.43 25.72 16.22
CA CYS A 217 10.27 26.55 16.45
C CYS A 217 9.46 26.17 17.70
N VAL A 218 9.78 25.03 18.35
CA VAL A 218 9.10 24.60 19.59
C VAL A 218 9.63 25.44 20.77
N PRO A 219 8.76 26.00 21.63
CA PRO A 219 9.18 26.77 22.79
C PRO A 219 10.12 25.97 23.70
N ARG A 220 11.21 26.62 24.12
CA ARG A 220 12.39 26.06 24.81
C ARG A 220 12.09 25.58 26.24
N ARG A 221 11.30 24.50 26.39
CA ARG A 221 10.91 23.98 27.72
C ARG A 221 11.92 23.03 28.35
N PHE A 222 12.80 22.40 27.57
CA PHE A 222 13.69 21.35 28.08
C PHE A 222 15.12 21.86 28.30
N LYS A 223 15.51 21.98 29.58
CA LYS A 223 16.85 22.43 30.00
C LYS A 223 17.75 21.26 30.39
N CYS A 224 18.99 21.30 29.91
CA CYS A 224 20.08 20.38 30.26
C CYS A 224 20.27 20.39 31.78
N GLN A 225 20.33 19.21 32.39
CA GLN A 225 20.54 19.13 33.84
C GLN A 225 21.95 19.54 34.28
N LYS A 226 22.92 19.62 33.34
CA LYS A 226 24.32 19.97 33.63
C LYS A 226 24.63 21.46 33.44
N CYS A 227 24.33 22.01 32.25
CA CYS A 227 24.66 23.41 31.93
C CYS A 227 23.44 24.34 31.91
N ASN A 228 22.24 23.83 32.19
CA ASN A 228 20.98 24.55 32.03
C ASN A 228 20.68 25.03 30.59
N GLY A 229 21.55 24.68 29.63
CA GLY A 229 21.42 24.90 28.19
C GLY A 229 20.33 24.04 27.54
N ARG A 230 20.16 24.12 26.22
CA ARG A 230 19.03 23.46 25.54
C ARG A 230 19.28 21.97 25.36
N LYS A 231 18.30 21.10 25.66
CA LYS A 231 18.40 19.65 25.41
C LYS A 231 17.22 19.10 24.60
N ARG A 232 17.41 17.93 23.99
CA ARG A 232 16.36 17.16 23.30
C ARG A 232 15.40 16.53 24.33
N PRO A 233 14.09 16.38 24.05
CA PRO A 233 13.18 15.64 24.92
C PRO A 233 13.65 14.19 25.10
N GLY A 234 13.38 13.62 26.28
CA GLY A 234 13.84 12.26 26.63
C GLY A 234 15.33 12.14 26.97
N HIS A 235 16.17 13.13 26.66
CA HIS A 235 17.60 13.11 27.00
C HIS A 235 17.87 13.78 28.34
N LYS A 236 18.92 13.37 29.07
CA LYS A 236 19.29 13.97 30.37
C LYS A 236 20.14 15.24 30.22
N TYR A 237 21.05 15.26 29.24
CA TYR A 237 22.00 16.33 28.95
C TYR A 237 21.80 16.96 27.55
N CYS A 238 22.33 18.16 27.30
CA CYS A 238 22.44 18.72 25.94
C CYS A 238 23.54 18.00 25.15
N LEU A 239 23.67 18.30 23.85
CA LEU A 239 24.70 17.70 23.00
C LEU A 239 26.10 17.93 23.63
N GLU A 240 26.49 19.18 23.86
CA GLU A 240 27.81 19.54 24.43
C GLU A 240 28.09 18.95 25.83
N CYS A 241 27.04 18.65 26.60
CA CYS A 241 27.17 18.08 27.95
C CYS A 241 26.99 16.57 27.99
N SER A 242 26.66 15.94 26.87
CA SER A 242 26.44 14.50 26.81
C SER A 242 27.78 13.79 27.01
N PRO A 243 27.91 12.89 28.00
CA PRO A 243 29.15 12.17 28.25
C PRO A 243 29.51 11.14 27.15
N THR A 244 28.67 11.02 26.12
CA THR A 244 28.78 10.05 25.02
C THR A 244 29.33 10.63 23.72
N HIS A 245 29.97 11.82 23.75
CA HIS A 245 30.64 12.40 22.58
C HIS A 245 32.14 12.16 22.63
N ILE A 246 32.64 11.48 21.60
CA ILE A 246 34.05 11.52 21.20
C ILE A 246 34.06 12.25 19.85
N GLU A 247 34.76 13.38 19.77
CA GLU A 247 35.03 14.05 18.50
C GLU A 247 36.19 13.33 17.81
N CYS A 248 35.99 12.97 16.54
CA CYS A 248 37.05 12.47 15.69
C CYS A 248 37.86 13.65 15.13
N ASP A 249 39.17 13.48 14.92
CA ASP A 249 40.05 14.48 14.29
C ASP A 249 39.57 14.94 12.89
N CYS A 250 38.67 14.21 12.23
CA CYS A 250 38.01 14.65 11.00
C CYS A 250 36.86 15.67 11.20
N GLY A 251 36.63 16.12 12.44
CA GLY A 251 35.64 17.15 12.79
C GLY A 251 34.18 16.68 12.80
N ARG A 252 33.93 15.36 12.84
CA ARG A 252 32.56 14.80 12.97
C ARG A 252 32.33 14.13 14.32
N ILE A 253 31.09 14.23 14.78
CA ILE A 253 30.59 13.66 16.05
C ILE A 253 30.37 12.15 15.88
N ILE A 254 31.04 11.33 16.70
CA ILE A 254 30.83 9.88 16.74
C ILE A 254 29.73 9.55 17.77
N HIS A 255 28.70 8.83 17.34
CA HIS A 255 27.79 8.12 18.25
C HIS A 255 28.37 6.71 18.47
N HIS A 256 28.52 6.30 19.74
CA HIS A 256 29.22 5.08 20.19
C HIS A 256 28.85 3.77 19.47
N GLU A 257 27.73 3.73 18.76
CA GLU A 257 27.15 2.53 18.14
C GLU A 257 27.60 2.31 16.68
N HIS A 258 28.18 3.31 16.01
CA HIS A 258 28.36 3.25 14.54
C HIS A 258 29.73 3.70 14.00
N GLY A 259 30.65 4.19 14.84
CA GLY A 259 31.98 4.66 14.39
C GLY A 259 31.92 5.82 13.39
N CYS A 260 33.10 6.24 12.90
CA CYS A 260 33.24 7.27 11.86
C CYS A 260 33.42 6.61 10.48
N LEU A 261 32.30 6.39 9.77
CA LEU A 261 32.27 5.82 8.41
C LEU A 261 33.25 6.46 7.38
N PRO A 262 33.50 7.78 7.37
CA PRO A 262 34.39 8.39 6.36
C PRO A 262 35.89 8.18 6.61
N CYS A 263 36.30 7.96 7.86
CA CYS A 263 37.71 7.94 8.23
C CYS A 263 38.26 6.53 8.45
N GLY A 264 37.40 5.51 8.45
CA GLY A 264 37.81 4.11 8.58
C GLY A 264 38.45 3.74 9.92
N ILE A 265 38.47 4.67 10.89
CA ILE A 265 39.03 4.45 12.22
C ILE A 265 38.03 3.60 13.01
N PRO A 266 38.37 2.36 13.39
CA PRO A 266 37.54 1.58 14.31
C PRO A 266 37.54 2.29 15.66
N GLY A 267 36.38 2.41 16.31
CA GLY A 267 36.36 2.93 17.68
C GLY A 267 37.14 1.99 18.60
N ASP A 268 38.00 2.52 19.46
CA ASP A 268 38.57 1.73 20.56
C ASP A 268 37.43 1.38 21.53
N TYR A 269 37.09 0.09 21.60
CA TYR A 269 36.05 -0.42 22.50
C TYR A 269 36.65 -0.72 23.86
N VAL A 270 36.10 -0.12 24.92
CA VAL A 270 36.22 -0.66 26.28
C VAL A 270 34.84 -1.22 26.66
N CYS A 271 34.74 -2.55 26.76
CA CYS A 271 33.57 -3.19 27.37
C CYS A 271 33.63 -2.93 28.88
N GLU A 272 32.61 -2.30 29.47
CA GLU A 272 32.42 -2.27 30.93
C GLU A 272 31.88 -3.63 31.47
N CYS A 273 32.35 -4.73 30.90
CA CYS A 273 32.15 -6.07 31.41
C CYS A 273 33.51 -6.57 31.89
N GLY A 274 33.75 -6.51 33.21
CA GLY A 274 35.07 -6.77 33.81
C GLY A 274 35.57 -8.20 33.69
N ASN A 275 35.93 -8.66 32.48
CA ASN A 275 36.67 -9.89 32.24
C ASN A 275 37.67 -9.71 31.08
N GLU A 276 38.79 -10.42 31.20
CA GLU A 276 40.05 -10.13 30.52
C GLU A 276 40.05 -10.38 29.00
N LYS A 277 40.86 -9.54 28.35
CA LYS A 277 41.24 -9.46 26.93
C LYS A 277 41.15 -10.77 26.12
N GLY A 278 40.27 -10.78 25.13
CA GLY A 278 40.39 -11.56 23.90
C GLY A 278 40.32 -10.61 22.72
N LYS A 279 41.39 -10.55 21.91
CA LYS A 279 41.42 -9.81 20.64
C LYS A 279 40.50 -10.52 19.64
N ASP A 280 39.84 -9.73 18.80
CA ASP A 280 39.03 -10.13 17.65
C ASP A 280 37.51 -10.26 17.85
N TYR A 281 36.80 -9.75 16.85
CA TYR A 281 35.43 -9.22 16.85
C TYR A 281 34.31 -10.27 16.97
N GLU A 282 34.63 -11.54 17.22
CA GLU A 282 33.67 -12.65 17.05
C GLU A 282 33.11 -13.25 18.35
N SER A 283 33.54 -12.82 19.54
CA SER A 283 33.27 -13.60 20.77
C SER A 283 32.29 -13.00 21.79
N CYS A 284 31.62 -11.87 21.51
CA CYS A 284 30.54 -11.40 22.39
C CYS A 284 29.20 -12.09 22.06
N TYR A 285 28.96 -13.23 22.70
CA TYR A 285 27.84 -14.15 22.44
C TYR A 285 26.43 -13.56 22.66
N ASN A 286 26.29 -12.30 23.11
CA ASN A 286 25.01 -11.61 23.28
C ASN A 286 24.69 -10.53 22.23
N CYS A 287 25.57 -10.30 21.25
CA CYS A 287 25.33 -9.30 20.19
C CYS A 287 25.10 -9.91 18.78
N ALA A 288 25.26 -11.23 18.61
CA ALA A 288 25.21 -11.90 17.31
C ALA A 288 23.78 -12.26 16.86
N SER A 289 22.91 -11.28 16.64
CA SER A 289 21.57 -11.57 16.10
C SER A 289 20.99 -10.50 15.18
N PHE A 290 21.77 -9.87 14.30
CA PHE A 290 21.22 -9.24 13.08
C PHE A 290 22.33 -9.17 12.00
N GLY A 291 22.52 -10.28 11.28
CA GLY A 291 23.33 -10.30 10.06
C GLY A 291 22.56 -9.71 8.88
N TYR A 292 23.21 -8.84 8.12
CA TYR A 292 22.95 -8.65 6.69
C TYR A 292 24.25 -8.93 5.96
N GLY A 293 24.24 -9.98 5.14
CA GLY A 293 25.36 -10.44 4.34
C GLY A 293 25.69 -9.53 3.17
N ASP A 294 27.00 -9.45 2.92
CA ASP A 294 27.71 -9.57 1.64
C ASP A 294 27.06 -8.99 0.38
N TYR A 295 27.62 -7.86 -0.08
CA TYR A 295 27.75 -7.57 -1.51
C TYR A 295 29.25 -7.50 -1.84
N GLU A 296 29.74 -8.56 -2.48
CA GLU A 296 31.01 -8.53 -3.23
C GLU A 296 30.91 -7.54 -4.39
N ALA A 297 31.89 -6.65 -4.50
CA ALA A 297 32.14 -5.86 -5.70
C ALA A 297 33.14 -6.62 -6.59
N GLN A 298 32.77 -6.90 -7.83
CA GLN A 298 33.69 -7.32 -8.87
C GLN A 298 33.80 -6.22 -9.94
N TYR A 299 35.04 -5.73 -10.08
CA TYR A 299 35.72 -4.92 -11.11
C TYR A 299 35.19 -3.53 -11.47
#